data_AF-A0A7V7WPU1-F1
#
_entry.id   AF-A0A7V7WPU1-F1
#
_cell.length_a   1.000
_cell.length_b   1.000
_cell.length_c   1.000
_cell.angle_alpha   90.00
_cell.angle_beta   90.00
_cell.angle_gamma   90.00
#
_symmetry.space_group_name_H-M   'P 1'
#
loop_
_entity.id
_entity.type
_entity.pdbx_description
1 polymer ?
#
loop_
_entity_poly.entity_id
_entity_poly.type
_entity_poly.pdbx_seq_one_letter_code
_entity_poly.pdbx_strand_id
1 'polypeptide(L)'
;LLDLFGLSKQSASLQVFRDYQRQLEEFLTKSYAGRQSRKRFFCTAFNLETQENEVLSNEPVHGLYGADRVYQVDVLDAVMASSAIPVVFEPRLIRGAEGERRYIDGALIEDVPTQSVYKKWIRDKEFGLEPSRHLLLITVTLEPSAFVSMNIMQNGGLRRIPGFEHIMMSLKCAEYMRRAASKANKKLLRQDPNVELWDLSITVPSGGMLSLDLIPGVMEAAENCVPMEFRRIGAEMIF
;
A
#
# COMPACT_ATOMS: atom_id res chain seq x y z
N LEU A 1 3.17 2.94 22.17
CA LEU A 1 3.80 1.69 21.67
C LEU A 1 5.30 1.64 22.00
N LEU A 2 6.10 2.66 21.66
CA LEU A 2 7.55 2.69 21.97
C LEU A 2 7.88 2.76 23.48
N ASP A 3 7.10 3.51 24.27
CA ASP A 3 7.25 3.52 25.74
C ASP A 3 6.76 2.24 26.42
N LEU A 4 5.83 1.52 25.78
CA LEU A 4 5.28 0.25 26.29
C LEU A 4 6.30 -0.90 26.26
N PHE A 5 7.38 -0.75 25.48
CA PHE A 5 8.49 -1.69 25.39
C PHE A 5 9.79 -1.19 26.04
N GLY A 6 9.75 -0.09 26.81
CA GLY A 6 10.91 0.38 27.58
C GLY A 6 12.11 0.81 26.73
N LEU A 7 11.90 1.22 25.47
CA LEU A 7 12.96 1.67 24.56
C LEU A 7 13.32 3.15 24.76
N SER A 8 13.34 3.62 26.01
CA SER A 8 13.71 5.01 26.37
C SER A 8 15.22 5.28 26.33
N LYS A 9 16.02 4.35 25.79
CA LYS A 9 17.44 4.56 25.51
C LYS A 9 17.71 4.25 24.05
N GLN A 10 18.25 5.26 23.36
CA GLN A 10 18.85 5.21 22.02
C GLN A 10 19.60 3.89 21.85
N SER A 11 18.92 2.91 21.24
CA SER A 11 19.45 1.57 21.05
C SER A 11 19.73 1.41 19.56
N ALA A 12 20.88 0.84 19.24
CA ALA A 12 21.31 0.57 17.87
C ALA A 12 20.25 -0.16 17.02
N SER A 13 19.25 -0.79 17.64
CA SER A 13 18.08 -1.38 17.00
C SER A 13 17.15 -0.36 16.32
N LEU A 14 16.91 0.81 16.92
CA LEU A 14 16.12 1.87 16.27
C LEU A 14 16.87 2.48 15.08
N GLN A 15 18.21 2.53 15.16
CA GLN A 15 19.03 3.04 14.07
C GLN A 15 18.89 2.19 12.81
N VAL A 16 18.77 0.86 12.94
CA VAL A 16 18.56 -0.05 11.80
C VAL A 16 17.26 0.28 11.05
N PHE A 17 16.15 0.52 11.76
CA PHE A 17 14.88 0.89 11.12
C PHE A 17 14.97 2.24 10.40
N ARG A 18 15.63 3.22 11.02
CA ARG A 18 15.86 4.55 10.42
C ARG A 18 16.77 4.46 9.20
N ASP A 19 17.78 3.61 9.22
CA ASP A 19 18.68 3.41 8.08
C ASP A 19 17.94 2.80 6.89
N TYR A 20 17.06 1.82 7.10
CA TYR A 20 16.20 1.27 6.04
C TYR A 20 15.21 2.30 5.50
N GLN A 21 14.58 3.08 6.38
CA GLN A 21 13.67 4.14 5.97
C GLN A 21 14.38 5.22 5.14
N ARG A 22 15.60 5.63 5.53
CA ARG A 22 16.43 6.56 4.77
C ARG A 22 16.79 5.99 3.39
N GLN A 23 17.20 4.73 3.32
CA GLN A 23 17.52 4.08 2.03
C GLN A 23 16.32 4.07 1.09
N LEU A 24 15.12 3.77 1.60
CA LEU A 24 13.89 3.82 0.81
C LEU A 24 13.61 5.25 0.31
N GLU A 25 13.73 6.26 1.18
CA GLU A 25 13.51 7.66 0.83
C GLU A 25 14.51 8.15 -0.23
N GLU A 26 15.79 7.78 -0.10
CA GLU A 26 16.84 8.07 -1.10
C GLU A 26 16.53 7.41 -2.45
N PHE A 27 16.12 6.15 -2.44
CA PHE A 27 15.73 5.42 -3.64
C PHE A 27 14.52 6.05 -4.33
N LEU A 28 13.46 6.36 -3.57
CA LEU A 28 12.25 6.98 -4.12
C LEU A 28 12.57 8.37 -4.66
N THR A 29 13.31 9.18 -3.91
CA THR A 29 13.73 10.51 -4.37
C THR A 29 14.47 10.41 -5.71
N LYS A 30 15.43 9.49 -5.82
CA LYS A 30 16.19 9.28 -7.08
C LYS A 30 15.31 8.75 -8.22
N SER A 31 14.40 7.82 -7.93
CA SER A 31 13.54 7.17 -8.93
C SER A 31 12.43 8.08 -9.44
N TYR A 32 11.96 9.00 -8.60
CA TYR A 32 10.89 9.95 -8.90
C TYR A 32 11.40 11.36 -9.24
N ALA A 33 12.69 11.65 -9.08
CA ALA A 33 13.28 12.94 -9.45
C ALA A 33 12.93 13.31 -10.90
N GLY A 34 12.21 14.43 -11.05
CA GLY A 34 11.80 14.95 -12.37
C GLY A 34 10.63 14.20 -13.04
N ARG A 35 10.02 13.20 -12.38
CA ARG A 35 8.84 12.51 -12.91
C ARG A 35 7.56 13.14 -12.37
N GLN A 36 6.75 13.73 -13.25
CA GLN A 36 5.38 14.10 -12.93
C GLN A 36 4.44 12.97 -13.36
N SER A 37 3.52 12.59 -12.48
CA SER A 37 2.48 11.64 -12.85
C SER A 37 1.61 12.24 -13.95
N ARG A 38 1.38 11.49 -15.03
CA ARG A 38 0.49 11.90 -16.13
C ARG A 38 -1.00 11.84 -15.74
N LYS A 39 -1.30 11.26 -14.57
CA LYS A 39 -2.63 11.07 -14.00
C LYS A 39 -2.62 11.54 -12.55
N ARG A 40 -3.80 11.87 -12.02
CA ARG A 40 -3.94 12.19 -10.60
C ARG A 40 -3.41 11.05 -9.74
N PHE A 41 -2.56 11.37 -8.79
CA PHE A 41 -2.02 10.40 -7.85
C PHE A 41 -2.87 10.41 -6.58
N PHE A 42 -3.27 9.22 -6.14
CA PHE A 42 -3.95 9.00 -4.87
C PHE A 42 -3.30 7.81 -4.19
N CYS A 43 -3.05 7.91 -2.89
CA CYS A 43 -2.73 6.76 -2.06
C CYS A 43 -3.48 6.82 -0.74
N THR A 44 -3.67 5.65 -0.12
CA THR A 44 -4.35 5.53 1.16
C THR A 44 -3.34 5.38 2.28
N ALA A 45 -3.53 6.11 3.37
CA ALA A 45 -2.74 5.96 4.58
C ALA A 45 -3.64 6.07 5.80
N PHE A 46 -3.27 5.39 6.89
CA PHE A 46 -4.01 5.45 8.14
C PHE A 46 -3.44 6.55 9.03
N ASN A 47 -4.27 7.54 9.36
CA ASN A 47 -3.92 8.64 10.25
C ASN A 47 -4.04 8.20 11.71
N LEU A 48 -2.94 8.28 12.46
CA LEU A 48 -2.88 7.86 13.85
C LEU A 48 -3.60 8.80 14.81
N GLU A 49 -3.66 10.09 14.50
CA GLU A 49 -4.31 11.10 15.32
C GLU A 49 -5.84 11.03 15.18
N THR A 50 -6.36 10.89 13.97
CA THR A 50 -7.81 10.79 13.72
C THR A 50 -8.34 9.35 13.82
N GLN A 51 -7.46 8.35 13.77
CA GLN A 51 -7.79 6.92 13.72
C GLN A 51 -8.65 6.54 12.50
N GLU A 52 -8.46 7.25 11.40
CA GLU A 52 -9.18 7.04 10.15
C GLU A 52 -8.24 6.85 8.96
N ASN A 53 -8.75 6.20 7.90
CA ASN A 53 -8.07 6.21 6.62
C ASN A 53 -8.29 7.53 5.92
N GLU A 54 -7.20 8.11 5.45
CA GLU A 54 -7.17 9.31 4.66
C GLU A 54 -6.62 9.00 3.27
N VAL A 55 -7.09 9.76 2.28
CA VAL A 55 -6.55 9.71 0.93
C VAL A 55 -5.56 10.86 0.79
N LEU A 56 -4.33 10.53 0.43
CA LEU A 56 -3.27 11.49 0.19
C LEU A 56 -3.14 11.70 -1.33
N SER A 57 -3.07 12.96 -1.75
CA SER A 57 -3.01 13.36 -3.15
C SER A 57 -2.01 14.49 -3.35
N ASN A 58 -1.36 14.55 -4.50
CA ASN A 58 -0.49 15.67 -4.86
C ASN A 58 -1.28 16.86 -5.43
N GLU A 59 -2.52 16.64 -5.83
CA GLU A 59 -3.42 17.66 -6.35
C GLU A 59 -4.51 18.00 -5.34
N PRO A 60 -4.91 19.28 -5.23
CA PRO A 60 -6.07 19.65 -4.44
C PRO A 60 -7.34 19.06 -5.04
N VAL A 61 -8.21 18.53 -4.18
CA VAL A 61 -9.53 18.05 -4.57
C VAL A 61 -10.56 19.00 -3.99
N HIS A 62 -11.27 19.71 -4.86
CA HIS A 62 -12.32 20.65 -4.47
C HIS A 62 -13.64 20.26 -5.12
N GLY A 63 -14.75 20.52 -4.41
CA GLY A 63 -16.10 20.37 -4.94
C GLY A 63 -16.56 18.94 -5.20
N LEU A 64 -15.82 17.93 -4.71
CA LEU A 64 -16.21 16.53 -4.76
C LEU A 64 -16.66 16.05 -3.36
N TYR A 65 -17.63 15.15 -3.33
CA TYR A 65 -18.05 14.49 -2.10
C TYR A 65 -16.86 13.69 -1.52
N GLY A 66 -16.56 13.89 -0.23
CA GLY A 66 -15.40 13.27 0.43
C GLY A 66 -14.09 14.04 0.26
N ALA A 67 -14.11 15.25 -0.32
CA ALA A 67 -12.92 16.11 -0.44
C ALA A 67 -12.30 16.46 0.93
N ASP A 68 -13.09 16.47 2.00
CA ASP A 68 -12.67 16.62 3.39
C ASP A 68 -11.75 15.48 3.88
N ARG A 69 -11.73 14.35 3.18
CA ARG A 69 -10.88 13.18 3.49
C ARG A 69 -9.70 13.04 2.52
N VAL A 70 -9.55 13.99 1.59
CA VAL A 70 -8.43 14.03 0.66
C VAL A 70 -7.48 15.15 1.07
N TYR A 71 -6.28 14.78 1.49
CA TYR A 71 -5.28 15.73 1.94
C TYR A 71 -4.20 15.92 0.90
N GLN A 72 -3.93 17.19 0.60
CA GLN A 72 -2.89 17.57 -0.34
C GLN A 72 -1.52 17.46 0.33
N VAL A 73 -0.66 16.62 -0.23
CA VAL A 73 0.71 16.37 0.25
C VAL A 73 1.64 16.11 -0.93
N ASP A 74 2.94 16.24 -0.73
CA ASP A 74 3.91 15.88 -1.78
C ASP A 74 3.84 14.36 -2.09
N VAL A 75 4.05 13.99 -3.35
CA VAL A 75 3.99 12.58 -3.80
C VAL A 75 4.90 11.68 -2.96
N LEU A 76 6.11 12.16 -2.65
CA LEU A 76 7.07 11.40 -1.85
C LEU A 76 6.54 11.16 -0.43
N ASP A 77 5.98 12.18 0.21
CA ASP A 77 5.38 12.05 1.54
C ASP A 77 4.22 11.08 1.53
N ALA A 78 3.38 11.15 0.50
CA ALA A 78 2.24 10.27 0.31
C ALA A 78 2.67 8.80 0.18
N VAL A 79 3.66 8.53 -0.68
CA VAL A 79 4.22 7.19 -0.89
C VAL A 79 4.89 6.67 0.39
N MET A 80 5.66 7.50 1.08
CA MET A 80 6.32 7.12 2.33
C MET A 80 5.30 6.82 3.44
N ALA A 81 4.23 7.61 3.54
CA ALA A 81 3.13 7.38 4.47
C ALA A 81 2.38 6.08 4.17
N SER A 82 2.03 5.85 2.91
CA SER A 82 1.37 4.62 2.46
C SER A 82 2.27 3.39 2.60
N SER A 83 3.59 3.53 2.54
CA SER A 83 4.55 2.42 2.69
C SER A 83 5.02 2.20 4.13
N ALA A 84 4.54 2.98 5.11
CA ALA A 84 4.98 2.92 6.50
C ALA A 84 4.37 1.72 7.24
N ILE A 85 4.75 0.51 6.81
CA ILE A 85 4.31 -0.76 7.39
C ILE A 85 4.74 -0.80 8.86
N PRO A 86 3.80 -0.94 9.81
CA PRO A 86 4.15 -1.08 11.22
C PRO A 86 5.12 -2.24 11.42
N VAL A 87 6.09 -2.08 12.33
CA VAL A 87 7.18 -3.02 12.61
C VAL A 87 8.35 -2.95 11.62
N VAL A 88 8.19 -2.42 10.41
CA VAL A 88 9.29 -2.27 9.44
C VAL A 88 9.75 -0.82 9.32
N PHE A 89 8.84 0.14 9.39
CA PHE A 89 9.15 1.57 9.27
C PHE A 89 8.53 2.37 10.41
N GLU A 90 9.14 3.52 10.75
CA GLU A 90 8.52 4.46 11.69
C GLU A 90 7.31 5.14 11.01
N PRO A 91 6.26 5.53 11.77
CA PRO A 91 5.16 6.32 11.21
C PRO A 91 5.67 7.58 10.49
N ARG A 92 5.15 7.87 9.30
CA ARG A 92 5.54 9.08 8.55
C ARG A 92 4.86 10.29 9.15
N LEU A 93 5.67 11.23 9.64
CA LEU A 93 5.20 12.55 10.04
C LEU A 93 5.09 13.44 8.81
N ILE A 94 3.90 13.96 8.52
CA ILE A 94 3.68 15.00 7.51
C ILE A 94 3.27 16.29 8.22
N ARG A 95 3.94 17.39 7.88
CA ARG A 95 3.66 18.72 8.42
C ARG A 95 2.94 19.55 7.35
N GLY A 96 1.65 19.76 7.53
CA GLY A 96 0.82 20.55 6.61
C GLY A 96 0.36 21.87 7.23
N ALA A 97 -0.38 22.64 6.44
CA ALA A 97 -1.01 23.89 6.91
C ALA A 97 -1.99 23.66 8.07
N GLU A 98 -2.61 22.48 8.14
CA GLU A 98 -3.58 22.10 9.17
C GLU A 98 -2.95 21.44 10.40
N GLY A 99 -1.61 21.35 10.45
CA GLY A 99 -0.87 20.79 11.57
C GLY A 99 -0.01 19.58 11.21
N GLU A 100 0.47 18.90 12.24
CA GLU A 100 1.29 17.69 12.12
C GLU A 100 0.43 16.43 12.23
N ARG A 101 0.64 15.47 11.33
CA ARG A 101 -0.07 14.18 11.32
C ARG A 101 0.90 13.03 11.11
N ARG A 102 0.65 11.90 11.75
CA ARG A 102 1.43 10.67 11.63
C ARG A 102 0.62 9.61 10.91
N TYR A 103 1.25 9.06 9.89
CA TYR A 103 0.64 8.06 9.03
C TYR A 103 1.36 6.72 9.13
N ILE A 104 0.58 5.66 9.04
CA ILE A 104 1.06 4.29 8.80
C ILE A 104 0.37 3.73 7.56
N ASP A 105 0.88 2.59 7.08
CA ASP A 105 0.35 1.92 5.89
C ASP A 105 -1.17 1.71 5.95
N GLY A 106 -1.89 2.18 4.92
CA GLY A 106 -3.33 2.02 4.75
C GLY A 106 -3.77 0.57 4.48
N ALA A 107 -2.84 -0.29 4.07
CA ALA A 107 -3.05 -1.73 3.85
C ALA A 107 -3.46 -2.49 5.12
N LEU A 108 -3.34 -1.86 6.30
CA LEU A 108 -3.87 -2.38 7.56
C LEU A 108 -5.39 -2.54 7.55
N ILE A 109 -6.09 -1.73 6.75
CA ILE A 109 -7.55 -1.80 6.60
C ILE A 109 -7.92 -2.46 5.27
N GLU A 110 -7.22 -2.10 4.19
CA GLU A 110 -7.48 -2.67 2.88
C GLU A 110 -6.18 -2.78 2.04
N ASP A 111 -5.71 -4.01 1.81
CA ASP A 111 -4.48 -4.32 1.07
C ASP A 111 -4.43 -3.70 -0.33
N VAL A 112 -5.51 -3.89 -1.10
CA VAL A 112 -5.73 -3.24 -2.40
C VAL A 112 -7.11 -2.58 -2.32
N PRO A 113 -7.24 -1.27 -2.61
CA PRO A 113 -8.44 -0.45 -2.28
C PRO A 113 -9.71 -0.77 -3.12
N THR A 114 -9.97 -2.03 -3.43
CA THR A 114 -11.08 -2.52 -4.27
C THR A 114 -12.46 -2.23 -3.70
N GLN A 115 -12.68 -2.47 -2.42
CA GLN A 115 -13.90 -2.20 -1.67
C GLN A 115 -14.12 -0.69 -1.56
N SER A 116 -13.06 0.08 -1.32
CA SER A 116 -13.13 1.53 -1.27
C SER A 116 -13.54 2.13 -2.62
N VAL A 117 -12.94 1.66 -3.72
CA VAL A 117 -13.32 2.06 -5.08
C VAL A 117 -14.76 1.64 -5.39
N TYR A 118 -15.15 0.41 -5.07
CA TYR A 118 -16.52 -0.07 -5.31
C TYR A 118 -17.57 0.74 -4.54
N LYS A 119 -17.34 1.02 -3.25
CA LYS A 119 -18.24 1.85 -2.43
C LYS A 119 -18.37 3.27 -2.99
N LYS A 120 -17.27 3.86 -3.45
CA LYS A 120 -17.27 5.17 -4.11
C LYS A 120 -18.11 5.12 -5.39
N TRP A 121 -17.90 4.12 -6.23
CA TRP A 121 -18.64 3.95 -7.49
C TRP A 121 -20.16 3.84 -7.26
N ILE A 122 -20.60 3.03 -6.29
CA ILE A 122 -22.03 2.93 -5.93
C ILE A 122 -22.58 4.30 -5.49
N ARG A 123 -21.89 5.00 -4.59
CA ARG A 123 -22.31 6.34 -4.14
C ARG A 123 -22.35 7.34 -5.30
N ASP A 124 -21.32 7.39 -6.13
CA ASP A 124 -21.28 8.32 -7.26
C ASP A 124 -22.47 8.10 -8.21
N LYS A 125 -22.91 6.84 -8.39
CA LYS A 125 -24.14 6.53 -9.13
C LYS A 125 -25.40 7.07 -8.44
N GLU A 126 -25.51 6.93 -7.12
CA GLU A 126 -26.63 7.46 -6.34
C GLU A 126 -26.75 9.00 -6.45
N PHE A 127 -25.61 9.69 -6.54
CA PHE A 127 -25.55 11.15 -6.71
C PHE A 127 -25.54 11.61 -8.18
N GLY A 128 -25.62 10.69 -9.14
CA GLY A 128 -25.58 11.02 -10.57
C GLY A 128 -24.23 11.55 -11.07
N LEU A 129 -23.16 11.35 -10.31
CA LEU A 129 -21.78 11.73 -10.66
C LEU A 129 -21.11 10.70 -11.58
N GLU A 130 -21.58 9.45 -11.55
CA GLU A 130 -21.08 8.36 -12.39
C GLU A 130 -22.20 7.83 -13.31
N PRO A 131 -22.14 8.09 -14.63
CA PRO A 131 -23.13 7.60 -15.58
C PRO A 131 -22.96 6.11 -15.93
N SER A 132 -21.79 5.52 -15.66
CA SER A 132 -21.48 4.16 -16.07
C SER A 132 -22.23 3.13 -15.23
N ARG A 133 -22.87 2.18 -15.92
CA ARG A 133 -23.60 1.09 -15.25
C ARG A 133 -22.72 -0.04 -14.74
N HIS A 134 -21.54 -0.22 -15.35
CA HIS A 134 -20.58 -1.27 -15.05
C HIS A 134 -19.29 -0.68 -14.48
N LEU A 135 -18.61 -1.44 -13.62
CA LEU A 135 -17.31 -1.12 -13.03
C LEU A 135 -16.31 -2.21 -13.40
N LEU A 136 -15.22 -1.83 -14.08
CA LEU A 136 -14.06 -2.69 -14.27
C LEU A 136 -13.01 -2.35 -13.21
N LEU A 137 -12.68 -3.34 -12.37
CA LEU A 137 -11.59 -3.27 -11.40
C LEU A 137 -10.44 -4.16 -11.86
N ILE A 138 -9.26 -3.58 -12.00
CA ILE A 138 -8.05 -4.31 -12.33
C ILE A 138 -7.08 -4.16 -11.17
N THR A 139 -6.80 -5.26 -10.49
CA THR A 139 -5.83 -5.30 -9.39
C THR A 139 -4.57 -5.99 -9.86
N VAL A 140 -3.43 -5.37 -9.57
CA VAL A 140 -2.11 -5.94 -9.85
C VAL A 140 -1.41 -6.16 -8.52
N THR A 141 -1.18 -7.43 -8.18
CA THR A 141 -0.43 -7.84 -6.98
C THR A 141 0.94 -8.31 -7.40
N LEU A 142 1.98 -7.79 -6.78
CA LEU A 142 3.35 -8.26 -6.99
C LEU A 142 3.69 -9.28 -5.89
N GLU A 143 3.82 -10.55 -6.26
CA GLU A 143 4.09 -11.64 -5.32
C GLU A 143 5.56 -12.10 -5.41
N PRO A 144 6.31 -12.19 -4.30
CA PRO A 144 7.67 -12.69 -4.35
C PRO A 144 7.72 -14.18 -4.75
N SER A 145 8.66 -14.55 -5.63
CA SER A 145 8.83 -15.89 -6.22
C SER A 145 9.14 -17.01 -5.21
N ALA A 146 9.56 -16.63 -4.01
CA ALA A 146 9.54 -17.49 -2.85
C ALA A 146 8.79 -16.76 -1.73
N PHE A 147 8.09 -17.51 -0.87
CA PHE A 147 7.55 -17.03 0.40
C PHE A 147 8.71 -16.60 1.31
N VAL A 148 9.32 -15.45 1.01
CA VAL A 148 10.40 -14.84 1.79
C VAL A 148 9.88 -13.63 2.56
N SER A 149 8.59 -13.56 2.87
CA SER A 149 8.12 -12.47 3.75
C SER A 149 8.65 -12.58 5.19
N MET A 150 9.38 -13.66 5.55
CA MET A 150 9.89 -13.84 6.91
C MET A 150 11.29 -14.43 7.07
N ASN A 151 11.87 -15.11 6.07
CA ASN A 151 13.23 -15.67 6.24
C ASN A 151 14.32 -14.60 6.30
N ILE A 152 14.05 -13.36 5.87
CA ILE A 152 15.02 -12.25 5.97
C ILE A 152 15.04 -11.67 7.38
N MET A 153 13.88 -11.59 8.05
CA MET A 153 13.82 -11.22 9.47
C MET A 153 14.41 -12.31 10.39
N GLN A 154 14.64 -13.52 9.85
CA GLN A 154 15.36 -14.58 10.55
C GLN A 154 16.88 -14.48 10.44
N ASN A 155 17.41 -13.71 9.48
CA ASN A 155 18.85 -13.58 9.23
C ASN A 155 19.34 -12.16 9.58
N GLY A 156 19.60 -11.89 10.86
CA GLY A 156 20.21 -10.63 11.31
C GLY A 156 19.90 -10.26 12.76
N GLY A 157 20.58 -9.22 13.27
CA GLY A 157 20.54 -8.76 14.67
C GLY A 157 19.15 -8.44 15.25
N LEU A 158 18.10 -8.33 14.43
CA LEU A 158 16.71 -8.13 14.86
C LEU A 158 16.15 -9.31 15.68
N ARG A 159 16.63 -10.55 15.48
CA ARG A 159 16.31 -11.69 16.35
C ARG A 159 16.74 -11.49 17.81
N ARG A 160 17.70 -10.59 18.07
CA ARG A 160 18.20 -10.31 19.43
C ARG A 160 17.26 -9.40 20.22
N ILE A 161 16.20 -8.88 19.60
CA ILE A 161 15.19 -8.06 20.29
C ILE A 161 14.29 -8.98 21.12
N PRO A 162 14.21 -8.83 22.45
CA PRO A 162 13.30 -9.60 23.28
C PRO A 162 11.85 -9.46 22.79
N GLY A 163 11.13 -10.57 22.64
CA GLY A 163 9.74 -10.57 22.16
C GLY A 163 9.58 -10.47 20.64
N PHE A 164 10.67 -10.47 19.86
CA PHE A 164 10.62 -10.46 18.40
C PHE A 164 9.79 -11.61 17.83
N GLU A 165 9.86 -12.81 18.42
CA GLU A 165 9.05 -13.96 17.99
C GLU A 165 7.54 -13.71 18.14
N HIS A 166 7.11 -13.03 19.20
CA HIS A 166 5.71 -12.64 19.38
C HIS A 166 5.28 -11.59 18.36
N ILE A 167 6.14 -10.62 18.06
CA ILE A 167 5.90 -9.62 17.02
C ILE A 167 5.75 -10.32 15.65
N MET A 168 6.63 -11.27 15.34
CA MET A 168 6.56 -12.06 14.11
C MET A 168 5.29 -12.90 14.02
N MET A 169 4.85 -13.50 15.13
CA MET A 169 3.58 -14.24 15.17
C MET A 169 2.37 -13.32 14.99
N SER A 170 2.36 -12.16 15.63
CA SER A 170 1.30 -11.16 15.45
C SER A 170 1.25 -10.66 14.00
N LEU A 171 2.39 -10.44 13.36
CA LEU A 171 2.46 -10.09 11.93
C LEU A 171 1.90 -11.19 11.04
N LYS A 172 2.22 -12.47 11.31
CA LYS A 172 1.63 -13.61 10.58
C LYS A 172 0.12 -13.62 10.71
N CYS A 173 -0.39 -13.45 11.93
CA CYS A 173 -1.83 -13.42 12.18
C CYS A 173 -2.49 -12.25 11.43
N ALA A 174 -1.91 -11.06 11.50
CA ALA A 174 -2.40 -9.88 10.78
C ALA A 174 -2.44 -10.12 9.26
N GLU A 175 -1.37 -10.69 8.70
CA GLU A 175 -1.30 -11.02 7.27
C GLU A 175 -2.36 -12.05 6.85
N TYR A 176 -2.59 -13.10 7.65
CA TYR A 176 -3.64 -14.08 7.38
C TYR A 176 -5.04 -13.46 7.46
N MET A 177 -5.30 -12.64 8.48
CA MET A 177 -6.57 -11.93 8.62
C MET A 177 -6.81 -10.99 7.44
N ARG A 178 -5.78 -10.27 7.01
CA ARG A 178 -5.80 -9.36 5.85
C ARG A 178 -6.11 -10.11 4.55
N ARG A 179 -5.43 -11.24 4.29
CA ARG A 179 -5.71 -12.10 3.13
C ARG A 179 -7.12 -12.67 3.15
N ALA A 180 -7.60 -13.09 4.32
CA ALA A 180 -8.96 -13.59 4.48
C ALA A 180 -10.01 -12.50 4.18
N ALA A 181 -9.80 -11.28 4.71
CA ALA A 181 -10.66 -10.13 4.44
C ALA A 181 -10.65 -9.74 2.94
N SER A 182 -9.46 -9.66 2.33
CA SER A 182 -9.31 -9.39 0.90
C SER A 182 -10.02 -10.44 0.04
N LYS A 183 -9.88 -11.73 0.36
CA LYS A 183 -10.59 -12.82 -0.33
C LYS A 183 -12.11 -12.71 -0.19
N ALA A 184 -12.60 -12.38 1.01
CA ALA A 184 -14.02 -12.17 1.24
C ALA A 184 -14.56 -10.98 0.43
N ASN A 185 -13.84 -9.86 0.42
CA ASN A 185 -14.18 -8.66 -0.35
C ASN A 185 -14.21 -8.95 -1.85
N LYS A 186 -13.18 -9.60 -2.40
CA LYS A 186 -13.13 -9.99 -3.81
C LYS A 186 -14.27 -10.95 -4.18
N LYS A 187 -14.70 -11.82 -3.26
CA LYS A 187 -15.87 -12.69 -3.47
C LYS A 187 -17.15 -11.88 -3.60
N LEU A 188 -17.36 -10.87 -2.74
CA LEU A 188 -18.52 -9.99 -2.80
C LEU A 188 -18.56 -9.19 -4.12
N LEU A 189 -17.42 -8.66 -4.56
CA LEU A 189 -17.33 -7.93 -5.83
C LEU A 189 -17.69 -8.81 -7.02
N ARG A 190 -17.22 -10.07 -7.05
CA ARG A 190 -17.56 -11.03 -8.12
C ARG A 190 -19.03 -11.46 -8.13
N GLN A 191 -19.80 -11.15 -7.08
CA GLN A 191 -21.23 -11.46 -7.01
C GLN A 191 -22.11 -10.34 -7.57
N ASP A 192 -21.59 -9.12 -7.74
CA ASP A 192 -22.32 -8.04 -8.41
C ASP A 192 -22.21 -8.21 -9.93
N PRO A 193 -23.32 -8.41 -10.67
CA PRO A 193 -23.29 -8.59 -12.12
C PRO A 193 -22.79 -7.36 -12.89
N ASN A 194 -22.73 -6.20 -12.24
CA ASN A 194 -22.23 -4.96 -12.84
C ASN A 194 -20.74 -4.73 -12.57
N VAL A 195 -20.08 -5.62 -11.83
CA VAL A 195 -18.66 -5.49 -11.50
C VAL A 195 -17.87 -6.59 -12.18
N GLU A 196 -16.85 -6.16 -12.91
CA GLU A 196 -15.85 -7.04 -13.47
C GLU A 196 -14.54 -6.86 -12.70
N LEU A 197 -14.00 -7.95 -12.14
CA LEU A 197 -12.77 -7.92 -11.34
C LEU A 197 -11.69 -8.78 -11.99
N TRP A 198 -10.62 -8.14 -12.46
CA TRP A 198 -9.42 -8.78 -12.97
C TRP A 198 -8.34 -8.74 -11.91
N ASP A 199 -7.91 -9.91 -11.45
CA ASP A 199 -6.95 -10.05 -10.35
C ASP A 199 -5.65 -10.65 -10.89
N LEU A 200 -4.72 -9.75 -11.24
CA LEU A 200 -3.42 -10.09 -11.80
C LEU A 200 -2.41 -10.30 -10.68
N SER A 201 -1.84 -11.49 -10.61
CA SER A 201 -0.71 -11.78 -9.72
C SER A 201 0.55 -11.94 -10.57
N ILE A 202 1.54 -11.09 -10.32
CA ILE A 202 2.81 -11.09 -11.02
C ILE A 202 3.86 -11.57 -10.05
N THR A 203 4.41 -12.74 -10.34
CA THR A 203 5.52 -13.27 -9.56
C THR A 203 6.79 -12.48 -9.87
N VAL A 204 7.41 -11.93 -8.84
CA VAL A 204 8.66 -11.16 -8.94
C VAL A 204 9.79 -11.88 -8.22
N PRO A 205 11.03 -11.88 -8.75
CA PRO A 205 12.16 -12.54 -8.10
C PRO A 205 12.33 -12.07 -6.65
N SER A 206 12.26 -13.00 -5.70
CA SER A 206 12.40 -12.70 -4.29
C SER A 206 13.86 -12.40 -3.94
N GLY A 207 14.22 -11.13 -3.79
CA GLY A 207 15.46 -10.79 -3.11
C GLY A 207 15.17 -9.85 -1.97
N GLY A 208 14.92 -10.41 -0.79
CA GLY A 208 14.65 -9.55 0.35
C GLY A 208 13.31 -8.82 0.24
N MET A 209 12.68 -8.49 1.35
CA MET A 209 11.50 -7.61 1.36
C MET A 209 11.94 -6.13 1.20
N LEU A 210 13.22 -5.88 0.87
CA LEU A 210 13.93 -4.61 1.03
C LEU A 210 15.11 -4.44 0.06
N SER A 211 15.29 -5.27 -0.97
CA SER A 211 16.35 -5.00 -1.96
C SER A 211 15.85 -3.96 -2.96
N LEU A 212 16.14 -2.69 -2.65
CA LEU A 212 15.83 -1.55 -3.52
C LEU A 212 16.45 -1.71 -4.92
N ASP A 213 17.57 -2.43 -5.02
CA ASP A 213 18.26 -2.76 -6.27
C ASP A 213 17.44 -3.65 -7.22
N LEU A 214 16.42 -4.34 -6.71
CA LEU A 214 15.54 -5.21 -7.52
C LEU A 214 14.28 -4.51 -8.02
N ILE A 215 13.95 -3.32 -7.49
CA ILE A 215 12.76 -2.57 -7.91
C ILE A 215 12.75 -2.30 -9.44
N PRO A 216 13.87 -1.97 -10.10
CA PRO A 216 13.89 -1.84 -11.56
C PRO A 216 13.46 -3.13 -12.29
N GLY A 217 13.95 -4.30 -11.87
CA GLY A 217 13.57 -5.58 -12.48
C GLY A 217 12.12 -5.97 -12.20
N VAL A 218 11.58 -5.57 -11.05
CA VAL A 218 10.15 -5.69 -10.73
C VAL A 218 9.30 -4.81 -11.65
N MET A 219 9.71 -3.56 -11.87
CA MET A 219 9.03 -2.64 -12.78
C MET A 219 9.05 -3.18 -14.22
N GLU A 220 10.21 -3.67 -14.68
CA GLU A 220 10.35 -4.28 -16.01
C GLU A 220 9.48 -5.53 -16.16
N ALA A 221 9.43 -6.40 -15.14
CA ALA A 221 8.54 -7.57 -15.14
C ALA A 221 7.06 -7.15 -15.21
N ALA A 222 6.66 -6.13 -14.45
CA ALA A 222 5.29 -5.60 -14.52
C ALA A 222 4.98 -5.01 -15.91
N GLU A 223 5.88 -4.21 -16.48
CA GLU A 223 5.72 -3.62 -17.81
C GLU A 223 5.59 -4.67 -18.92
N ASN A 224 6.25 -5.82 -18.78
CA ASN A 224 6.18 -6.91 -19.76
C ASN A 224 4.98 -7.85 -19.54
N CYS A 225 4.70 -8.21 -18.29
CA CYS A 225 3.67 -9.20 -17.95
C CYS A 225 2.26 -8.61 -17.95
N VAL A 226 2.08 -7.35 -17.52
CA VAL A 226 0.76 -6.71 -17.46
C VAL A 226 0.10 -6.68 -18.85
N PRO A 227 0.73 -6.19 -19.94
CA PRO A 227 0.11 -6.19 -21.26
C PRO A 227 -0.19 -7.59 -21.82
N MET A 228 0.54 -8.62 -21.37
CA MET A 228 0.26 -10.00 -21.76
C MET A 228 -1.00 -10.54 -21.08
N GLU A 229 -1.14 -10.34 -19.77
CA GLU A 229 -2.34 -10.73 -19.04
C GLU A 229 -3.57 -9.95 -19.51
N PHE A 230 -3.44 -8.65 -19.78
CA PHE A 230 -4.50 -7.86 -20.39
C PHE A 230 -4.94 -8.42 -21.76
N ARG A 231 -3.98 -8.86 -22.59
CA ARG A 231 -4.28 -9.51 -23.87
C ARG A 231 -4.94 -10.88 -23.68
N ARG A 232 -4.50 -11.66 -22.70
CA ARG A 232 -5.09 -12.97 -22.37
C ARG A 232 -6.56 -12.82 -21.99
N ILE A 233 -6.85 -11.91 -21.06
CA ILE A 233 -8.23 -11.68 -20.61
C ILE A 233 -9.08 -11.09 -21.73
N GLY A 234 -8.55 -10.12 -22.49
CA GLY A 234 -9.26 -9.57 -23.65
C GLY A 234 -9.58 -10.59 -24.74
N ALA A 235 -8.75 -11.62 -24.92
CA ALA A 235 -9.00 -12.72 -25.86
C ALA A 235 -10.04 -13.73 -25.33
N GLU A 236 -10.09 -13.93 -24.01
CA GLU A 236 -11.11 -14.76 -23.33
C GLU A 236 -12.50 -14.08 -23.31
N MET A 237 -12.57 -12.78 -23.60
CA MET A 237 -13.77 -11.95 -23.60
C MET A 237 -14.37 -11.67 -24.99
N ILE A 238 -14.00 -12.42 -26.03
CA ILE A 238 -14.76 -12.38 -27.29
C ILE A 238 -16.15 -12.97 -27.04
N PHE A 239 -17.08 -12.09 -26.68
CA PHE A 239 -18.53 -12.23 -26.84
C PHE A 239 -18.99 -11.44 -28.06
#